data_AF-A0A5E5A9F0-F1
#
_entry.id   AF-A0A5E5A9F0-F1
#
_cell.length_a   1.000
_cell.length_b   1.000
_cell.length_c   1.000
_cell.angle_alpha   90.00
_cell.angle_beta   90.00
_cell.angle_gamma   90.00
#
_symmetry.space_group_name_H-M   'P 1'
#
loop_
_entity.id
_entity.type
_entity.pdbx_description
1 polymer ?
#
loop_
_entity_poly.entity_id
_entity_poly.type
_entity_poly.pdbx_seq_one_letter_code
_entity_poly.pdbx_strand_id
1 'polypeptide(L)'
;MSSDPLSLSHRKTDVPMIKLEDSPFARYKPNDRLDGPPVWAFGGSDHERSLFRIGTRELDWHAHVRGQLFCVHSGLVHVHTPFGAWVLPPYRAGWIPPGVTHRVSLSGVVSGWIVLVAPGAATKLPTTPRVVGVSELLAALVKRAASWASREALTEDEARLAQVLIDEIALAPAEPLGLPMPTDARAARVARAVLGDLGGQTSLEVLAQRAGVSSRTARRLFVAETGMGFTQWRQQARLVSALERLANGEPVGAIADSLGYSTPSNFIAMFRRAFGESPGRYFRQVGPRTAPDEQDAA
;
A
#
# COMPACT_ATOMS: atom_id res chain seq x y z
N MET A 1 9.87 20.51 14.15
CA MET A 1 9.66 19.87 12.83
C MET A 1 10.05 18.41 12.98
N SER A 2 9.08 17.53 13.24
CA SER A 2 9.36 16.09 13.38
C SER A 2 9.48 15.50 11.98
N SER A 3 10.70 15.17 11.56
CA SER A 3 10.90 14.32 10.39
C SER A 3 10.27 12.96 10.69
N ASP A 4 9.34 12.51 9.84
CA ASP A 4 8.74 11.20 10.00
C ASP A 4 9.80 10.13 9.67
N PRO A 5 10.22 9.29 10.64
CA PRO A 5 11.25 8.28 10.42
C PRO A 5 10.79 7.13 9.51
N LEU A 6 9.51 7.08 9.11
CA LEU A 6 8.96 6.17 8.11
C LEU A 6 8.82 6.81 6.71
N SER A 7 9.20 8.09 6.57
CA SER A 7 9.36 8.72 5.26
C SER A 7 10.61 8.16 4.60
N LEU A 8 10.45 7.10 3.80
CA LEU A 8 11.50 6.47 2.99
C LEU A 8 11.99 7.34 1.81
N SER A 9 11.42 8.53 1.67
CA SER A 9 11.68 9.50 0.60
C SER A 9 12.81 10.48 0.93
N HIS A 10 13.84 10.51 0.07
CA HIS A 10 14.63 11.72 -0.16
C HIS A 10 13.83 12.63 -1.10
N ARG A 11 13.09 13.58 -0.51
CA ARG A 11 12.16 14.47 -1.22
C ARG A 11 12.82 15.22 -2.38
N LYS A 12 12.21 15.16 -3.57
CA LYS A 12 12.47 16.10 -4.68
C LYS A 12 11.23 16.91 -5.12
N THR A 13 10.08 16.71 -4.50
CA THR A 13 8.85 17.45 -4.80
C THR A 13 8.09 17.75 -3.51
N ASP A 14 7.96 19.03 -3.16
CA ASP A 14 7.10 19.53 -2.08
C ASP A 14 5.64 19.41 -2.51
N VAL A 15 5.10 18.18 -2.47
CA VAL A 15 3.68 17.94 -2.63
C VAL A 15 3.00 18.36 -1.32
N PRO A 16 2.10 19.36 -1.33
CA PRO A 16 1.46 19.83 -0.11
C PRO A 16 0.59 18.74 0.51
N MET A 17 0.73 18.55 1.82
CA MET A 17 -0.13 17.70 2.62
C MET A 17 -1.53 18.31 2.69
N ILE A 18 -2.56 17.53 2.37
CA ILE A 18 -3.96 17.97 2.41
C ILE A 18 -4.76 17.09 3.38
N LYS A 19 -5.78 17.67 4.02
CA LYS A 19 -6.70 16.89 4.86
C LYS A 19 -7.64 16.07 3.98
N LEU A 20 -8.17 14.98 4.54
CA LEU A 20 -9.15 14.14 3.85
C LEU A 20 -10.38 14.93 3.37
N GLU A 21 -10.85 15.89 4.17
CA GLU A 21 -12.01 16.75 3.89
C GLU A 21 -11.80 17.70 2.70
N ASP A 22 -10.55 18.06 2.41
CA ASP A 22 -10.18 18.93 1.29
C ASP A 22 -9.76 18.11 0.05
N SER A 23 -9.91 16.79 0.10
CA SER A 23 -9.48 15.87 -0.95
C SER A 23 -10.65 15.40 -1.81
N PRO A 24 -10.39 14.86 -3.02
CA PRO A 24 -11.42 14.20 -3.83
C PRO A 24 -12.12 13.05 -3.10
N PHE A 25 -11.50 12.47 -2.06
CA PHE A 25 -12.07 11.38 -1.27
C PHE A 25 -13.12 11.86 -0.26
N ALA A 26 -13.24 13.17 -0.01
CA ALA A 26 -14.27 13.73 0.87
C ALA A 26 -15.70 13.33 0.46
N ARG A 27 -15.93 13.07 -0.84
CA ARG A 27 -17.21 12.59 -1.36
C ARG A 27 -17.64 11.21 -0.84
N TYR A 28 -16.71 10.40 -0.31
CA TYR A 28 -17.01 9.10 0.28
C TYR A 28 -17.33 9.19 1.78
N LYS A 29 -17.05 10.33 2.41
CA LYS A 29 -17.29 10.56 3.85
C LYS A 29 -18.73 10.28 4.29
N PRO A 30 -19.79 10.57 3.51
CA PRO A 30 -21.15 10.22 3.90
C PRO A 30 -21.38 8.72 4.10
N ASN A 31 -20.58 7.86 3.45
CA ASN A 31 -20.67 6.41 3.55
C ASN A 31 -19.78 5.85 4.68
N ASP A 32 -18.90 6.66 5.28
CA ASP A 32 -18.03 6.29 6.39
C ASP A 32 -18.74 6.48 7.74
N ARG A 33 -19.82 5.72 7.91
CA ARG A 33 -20.70 5.70 9.09
C ARG A 33 -21.03 4.27 9.50
N LEU A 34 -21.56 4.11 10.72
CA LEU A 34 -21.82 2.79 11.32
C LEU A 34 -22.99 2.03 10.68
N ASP A 35 -23.97 2.77 10.16
CA ASP A 35 -25.20 2.25 9.57
C ASP A 35 -25.10 2.08 8.03
N GLY A 36 -26.21 1.60 7.45
CA GLY A 36 -26.32 1.29 6.03
C GLY A 36 -25.91 -0.14 5.67
N PRO A 37 -25.65 -0.41 4.37
CA PRO A 37 -25.32 -1.75 3.88
C PRO A 37 -23.97 -2.22 4.44
N PRO A 38 -23.68 -3.53 4.42
CA PRO A 38 -22.42 -4.08 4.94
C PRO A 38 -21.18 -3.61 4.15
N VAL A 39 -21.35 -3.29 2.87
CA VAL A 39 -20.28 -2.79 2.00
C VAL A 39 -20.76 -1.60 1.15
N TRP A 40 -19.87 -0.65 0.92
CA TRP A 40 -20.00 0.35 -0.14
C TRP A 40 -18.81 0.19 -1.08
N ALA A 41 -19.04 0.12 -2.39
CA ALA A 41 -17.97 0.05 -3.39
C ALA A 41 -18.00 1.26 -4.31
N PHE A 42 -16.85 1.85 -4.59
CA PHE A 42 -16.70 3.04 -5.41
C PHE A 42 -15.60 2.83 -6.43
N GLY A 43 -15.80 3.34 -7.65
CA GLY A 43 -14.90 3.05 -8.78
C GLY A 43 -15.22 1.69 -9.43
N GLY A 44 -14.61 1.40 -10.59
CA GLY A 44 -14.89 0.16 -11.34
C GLY A 44 -15.14 0.33 -12.84
N SER A 45 -15.00 1.52 -13.41
CA SER A 45 -15.01 1.75 -14.86
C SER A 45 -14.07 2.89 -15.26
N ASP A 46 -13.24 2.65 -16.27
CA ASP A 46 -12.24 3.55 -16.84
C ASP A 46 -12.89 4.64 -17.71
N HIS A 47 -13.83 5.40 -17.14
CA HIS A 47 -14.44 6.54 -17.84
C HIS A 47 -13.63 7.81 -17.59
N GLU A 48 -13.55 8.68 -18.59
CA GLU A 48 -12.78 9.94 -18.59
C GLU A 48 -13.15 10.93 -17.46
N ARG A 49 -14.22 10.65 -16.71
CA ARG A 49 -14.63 11.32 -15.46
C ARG A 49 -14.32 10.50 -14.21
N SER A 50 -13.27 9.68 -14.25
CA SER A 50 -12.85 8.85 -13.12
C SER A 50 -12.43 9.74 -11.95
N LEU A 51 -13.15 9.54 -10.86
CA LEU A 51 -12.90 10.05 -9.52
C LEU A 51 -11.45 9.80 -9.03
N PHE A 52 -10.71 8.90 -9.69
CA PHE A 52 -9.34 8.48 -9.37
C PHE A 52 -8.24 9.20 -10.17
N ARG A 53 -8.53 10.23 -10.98
CA ARG A 53 -7.50 11.15 -11.51
C ARG A 53 -6.96 12.05 -10.39
N ILE A 54 -6.25 11.44 -9.47
CA ILE A 54 -5.75 12.05 -8.24
C ILE A 54 -4.39 12.68 -8.50
N GLY A 55 -3.59 12.10 -9.40
CA GLY A 55 -2.23 12.55 -9.68
C GLY A 55 -1.29 12.21 -8.51
N THR A 56 -0.41 13.14 -8.17
CA THR A 56 0.50 13.01 -7.02
C THR A 56 0.00 13.87 -5.86
N ARG A 57 -0.30 13.26 -4.71
CA ARG A 57 -0.91 13.92 -3.53
C ARG A 57 -0.49 13.27 -2.23
N GLU A 58 -0.53 14.03 -1.14
CA GLU A 58 -0.31 13.56 0.23
C GLU A 58 -1.56 13.82 1.07
N LEU A 59 -2.17 12.76 1.60
CA LEU A 59 -3.29 12.84 2.54
C LEU A 59 -2.75 12.71 3.97
N ASP A 60 -3.05 13.71 4.79
CA ASP A 60 -2.63 13.72 6.20
C ASP A 60 -3.30 12.59 7.00
N TRP A 61 -2.82 12.38 8.22
CA TRP A 61 -3.34 11.41 9.15
C TRP A 61 -4.86 11.50 9.33
N HIS A 62 -5.56 10.41 9.06
CA HIS A 62 -7.00 10.25 9.25
C HIS A 62 -7.32 8.81 9.64
N ALA A 63 -8.58 8.56 10.00
CA ALA A 63 -9.10 7.23 10.26
C ALA A 63 -10.52 7.13 9.71
N HIS A 64 -10.93 5.90 9.40
CA HIS A 64 -12.27 5.59 8.93
C HIS A 64 -13.05 4.82 9.99
N VAL A 65 -14.34 5.08 10.11
CA VAL A 65 -15.25 4.28 10.95
C VAL A 65 -15.37 2.87 10.39
N ARG A 66 -15.39 2.77 9.06
CA ARG A 66 -15.44 1.51 8.32
C ARG A 66 -14.03 1.05 7.93
N GLY A 67 -13.87 -0.25 7.74
CA GLY A 67 -12.63 -0.78 7.16
C GLY A 67 -12.56 -0.40 5.69
N GLN A 68 -11.37 -0.12 5.19
CA GLN A 68 -11.17 0.32 3.81
C GLN A 68 -10.32 -0.70 3.06
N LEU A 69 -10.84 -1.21 1.95
CA LEU A 69 -10.06 -1.89 0.93
C LEU A 69 -9.91 -0.95 -0.27
N PHE A 70 -8.73 -0.79 -0.82
CA PHE A 70 -8.54 0.06 -1.99
C PHE A 70 -7.49 -0.51 -2.92
N CYS A 71 -7.69 -0.38 -4.22
CA CYS A 71 -6.78 -0.82 -5.27
C CYS A 71 -6.61 0.30 -6.29
N VAL A 72 -5.39 0.43 -6.80
CA VAL A 72 -5.09 1.31 -7.94
C VAL A 72 -4.75 0.46 -9.16
N HIS A 73 -5.11 0.92 -10.36
CA HIS A 73 -4.73 0.26 -11.62
C HIS A 73 -3.54 0.95 -12.31
N SER A 74 -3.13 2.11 -11.78
CA SER A 74 -1.97 2.86 -12.25
C SER A 74 -1.33 3.62 -11.08
N GLY A 75 -0.06 3.98 -11.22
CA GLY A 75 0.67 4.74 -10.21
C GLY A 75 1.07 3.88 -9.01
N LEU A 76 1.21 4.50 -7.85
CA LEU A 76 1.58 3.85 -6.59
C LEU A 76 0.84 4.52 -5.45
N VAL A 77 0.44 3.73 -4.45
CA VAL A 77 0.00 4.26 -3.15
C VAL A 77 0.97 3.82 -2.08
N HIS A 78 1.39 4.75 -1.24
CA HIS A 78 2.11 4.46 -0.01
C HIS A 78 1.19 4.77 1.16
N VAL A 79 1.01 3.81 2.07
CA VAL A 79 0.25 4.00 3.31
C VAL A 79 1.20 3.95 4.48
N HIS A 80 1.13 4.95 5.35
CA HIS A 80 1.78 4.92 6.65
C HIS A 80 0.74 4.74 7.75
N THR A 81 1.04 3.88 8.70
CA THR A 81 0.31 3.78 9.97
C THR A 81 1.30 3.91 11.13
N PRO A 82 0.83 4.11 12.38
CA PRO A 82 1.72 4.02 13.54
C PRO A 82 2.48 2.69 13.65
N PHE A 83 2.01 1.64 12.95
CA PHE A 83 2.54 0.28 13.00
C PHE A 83 3.44 -0.08 11.82
N GLY A 84 3.62 0.82 10.85
CA GLY A 84 4.51 0.56 9.70
C GLY A 84 4.10 1.25 8.42
N ALA A 85 4.63 0.74 7.32
CA ALA A 85 4.43 1.28 5.98
C ALA A 85 4.00 0.17 5.01
N TRP A 86 3.14 0.47 4.04
CA TRP A 86 2.75 -0.45 2.98
C TRP A 86 2.81 0.27 1.64
N VAL A 87 3.35 -0.41 0.63
CA VAL A 87 3.39 0.10 -0.74
C VAL A 87 2.46 -0.73 -1.59
N LEU A 88 1.56 -0.06 -2.29
CA LEU A 88 0.57 -0.66 -3.16
C LEU A 88 0.91 -0.30 -4.60
N PRO A 89 1.57 -1.21 -5.32
CA PRO A 89 1.69 -1.13 -6.75
C PRO A 89 0.33 -1.45 -7.40
N PRO A 90 0.19 -1.23 -8.72
CA PRO A 90 -1.07 -1.47 -9.38
C PRO A 90 -1.52 -2.93 -9.36
N TYR A 91 -2.83 -3.12 -9.34
CA TYR A 91 -3.50 -4.43 -9.24
C TYR A 91 -3.20 -5.16 -7.92
N ARG A 92 -2.86 -4.42 -6.87
CA ARG A 92 -2.81 -4.88 -5.48
C ARG A 92 -3.71 -4.00 -4.63
N ALA A 93 -4.39 -4.64 -3.67
CA ALA A 93 -5.30 -3.95 -2.78
C ALA A 93 -4.72 -3.80 -1.37
N GLY A 94 -4.92 -2.65 -0.74
CA GLY A 94 -4.58 -2.42 0.65
C GLY A 94 -5.82 -2.51 1.50
N TRP A 95 -5.76 -3.31 2.55
CA TRP A 95 -6.75 -3.39 3.61
C TRP A 95 -6.30 -2.55 4.80
N ILE A 96 -7.16 -1.64 5.25
CA ILE A 96 -7.02 -0.84 6.47
C ILE A 96 -8.22 -1.17 7.37
N PRO A 97 -8.01 -1.76 8.55
CA PRO A 97 -9.10 -2.09 9.46
C PRO A 97 -9.84 -0.83 9.98
N PRO A 98 -11.11 -0.99 10.43
CA PRO A 98 -11.85 0.08 11.09
C PRO A 98 -11.04 0.78 12.19
N GLY A 99 -11.06 2.11 12.21
CA GLY A 99 -10.44 2.93 13.25
C GLY A 99 -8.92 3.04 13.18
N VAL A 100 -8.24 2.35 12.26
CA VAL A 100 -6.77 2.44 12.15
C VAL A 100 -6.38 3.78 11.52
N THR A 101 -5.68 4.59 12.30
CA THR A 101 -5.13 5.87 11.81
C THR A 101 -4.05 5.62 10.78
N HIS A 102 -4.14 6.33 9.66
CA HIS A 102 -3.22 6.19 8.54
C HIS A 102 -3.08 7.50 7.78
N ARG A 103 -1.98 7.63 7.04
CA ARG A 103 -1.74 8.67 6.05
C ARG A 103 -1.47 8.01 4.71
N VAL A 104 -1.69 8.73 3.61
CA VAL A 104 -1.56 8.15 2.28
C VAL A 104 -0.81 9.09 1.34
N SER A 105 0.27 8.59 0.74
CA SER A 105 0.97 9.24 -0.37
C SER A 105 0.56 8.57 -1.68
N LEU A 106 0.09 9.34 -2.66
CA LEU A 106 -0.31 8.86 -3.97
C LEU A 106 0.66 9.41 -5.01
N SER A 107 1.17 8.56 -5.89
CA SER A 107 2.06 8.94 -7.00
C SER A 107 1.47 8.49 -8.32
N GLY A 108 1.08 9.43 -9.20
CA GLY A 108 0.63 9.10 -10.56
C GLY A 108 -0.63 8.23 -10.65
N VAL A 109 -1.50 8.28 -9.63
CA VAL A 109 -2.73 7.47 -9.59
C VAL A 109 -3.79 8.11 -10.47
N VAL A 110 -4.30 7.34 -11.43
CA VAL A 110 -5.34 7.80 -12.37
C VAL A 110 -6.61 6.95 -12.38
N SER A 111 -6.55 5.69 -11.94
CA SER A 111 -7.71 4.82 -11.83
C SER A 111 -7.59 3.80 -10.69
N GLY A 112 -8.73 3.33 -10.19
CA GLY A 112 -8.80 2.41 -9.05
C GLY A 112 -10.23 2.18 -8.56
N TRP A 113 -10.34 1.52 -7.41
CA TRP A 113 -11.58 1.31 -6.68
C TRP A 113 -11.34 1.30 -5.17
N ILE A 114 -12.39 1.60 -4.41
CA ILE A 114 -12.42 1.57 -2.94
C ILE A 114 -13.65 0.78 -2.50
N VAL A 115 -13.51 -0.01 -1.45
CA VAL A 115 -14.61 -0.66 -0.72
C VAL A 115 -14.55 -0.24 0.74
N LEU A 116 -15.67 0.22 1.30
CA LEU A 116 -15.85 0.46 2.73
C LEU A 116 -16.65 -0.68 3.34
N VAL A 117 -16.11 -1.35 4.35
CA VAL A 117 -16.70 -2.51 5.03
C VAL A 117 -17.13 -2.11 6.43
N ALA A 118 -18.42 -2.31 6.76
CA ALA A 118 -18.95 -1.99 8.09
C ALA A 118 -18.23 -2.81 9.18
N PRO A 119 -18.01 -2.27 10.40
CA PRO A 119 -17.32 -2.99 11.47
C PRO A 119 -17.92 -4.38 11.79
N GLY A 120 -19.24 -4.52 11.80
CA GLY A 120 -19.92 -5.81 12.03
C GLY A 120 -19.66 -6.83 10.92
N ALA A 121 -19.44 -6.37 9.68
CA ALA A 121 -19.09 -7.19 8.53
C ALA A 121 -17.60 -7.53 8.47
N ALA A 122 -16.74 -6.70 9.07
CA ALA A 122 -15.29 -6.87 9.07
C ALA A 122 -14.77 -7.85 10.15
N THR A 123 -15.66 -8.52 10.90
CA THR A 123 -15.29 -9.37 12.05
C THR A 123 -14.39 -10.55 11.70
N LYS A 124 -14.47 -11.07 10.47
CA LYS A 124 -13.60 -12.13 9.95
C LYS A 124 -12.38 -11.59 9.18
N LEU A 125 -12.30 -10.28 8.97
CA LEU A 125 -11.21 -9.65 8.25
C LEU A 125 -10.01 -9.42 9.17
N PRO A 126 -8.80 -9.27 8.59
CA PRO A 126 -7.60 -9.00 9.38
C PRO A 126 -7.74 -7.74 10.24
N THR A 127 -7.26 -7.82 11.49
CA THR A 127 -7.25 -6.70 12.44
C THR A 127 -6.05 -5.78 12.28
N THR A 128 -5.14 -6.08 11.34
CA THR A 128 -3.96 -5.28 11.02
C THR A 128 -3.92 -4.91 9.54
N PRO A 129 -3.33 -3.75 9.18
CA PRO A 129 -3.19 -3.36 7.80
C PRO A 129 -2.34 -4.37 7.00
N ARG A 130 -2.74 -4.61 5.75
CA ARG A 130 -1.99 -5.49 4.84
C ARG A 130 -2.27 -5.17 3.38
N VAL A 131 -1.34 -5.57 2.52
CA VAL A 131 -1.59 -5.67 1.09
C VAL A 131 -2.06 -7.07 0.77
N VAL A 132 -3.07 -7.20 -0.08
CA VAL A 132 -3.62 -8.47 -0.55
C VAL A 132 -3.63 -8.54 -2.07
N GLY A 133 -3.53 -9.76 -2.59
CA GLY A 133 -3.77 -10.04 -4.01
C GLY A 133 -5.22 -9.79 -4.38
N VAL A 134 -5.47 -9.36 -5.62
CA VAL A 134 -6.82 -9.17 -6.15
C VAL A 134 -7.13 -10.29 -7.14
N SER A 135 -8.05 -11.18 -6.80
CA SER A 135 -8.54 -12.23 -7.70
C SER A 135 -9.48 -11.62 -8.77
N GLU A 136 -9.65 -12.33 -9.89
CA GLU A 136 -10.63 -11.92 -10.91
C GLU A 136 -12.05 -11.86 -10.34
N LEU A 137 -12.39 -12.79 -9.44
CA LEU A 137 -13.68 -12.81 -8.74
C LEU A 137 -13.84 -11.58 -7.84
N LEU A 138 -12.82 -11.25 -7.03
CA LEU A 138 -12.83 -10.07 -6.17
C LEU A 138 -13.03 -8.80 -7.01
N ALA A 139 -12.28 -8.64 -8.11
CA ALA A 139 -12.42 -7.50 -9.00
C ALA A 139 -13.84 -7.40 -9.62
N ALA A 140 -14.40 -8.53 -10.06
CA ALA A 140 -15.75 -8.59 -10.61
C ALA A 140 -16.83 -8.26 -9.57
N LEU A 141 -16.68 -8.72 -8.34
CA LEU A 141 -17.59 -8.42 -7.23
C LEU A 141 -17.53 -6.94 -6.85
N VAL A 142 -16.35 -6.32 -6.80
CA VAL A 142 -16.23 -4.87 -6.58
C VAL A 142 -16.94 -4.09 -7.69
N LYS A 143 -16.69 -4.44 -8.95
CA LYS A 143 -17.35 -3.80 -10.10
C LYS A 143 -18.88 -3.94 -10.02
N ARG A 144 -19.37 -5.11 -9.66
CA ARG A 144 -20.80 -5.35 -9.48
C ARG A 144 -21.35 -4.52 -8.31
N ALA A 145 -20.64 -4.48 -7.19
CA ALA A 145 -21.03 -3.71 -6.01
C ALA A 145 -21.09 -2.19 -6.26
N ALA A 146 -20.23 -1.68 -7.14
CA ALA A 146 -20.24 -0.28 -7.52
C ALA A 146 -21.56 0.14 -8.20
N SER A 147 -22.30 -0.78 -8.82
CA SER A 147 -23.59 -0.47 -9.46
C SER A 147 -24.73 -0.15 -8.49
N TRP A 148 -24.60 -0.50 -7.21
CA TRP A 148 -25.58 -0.21 -6.16
C TRP A 148 -25.02 0.68 -5.04
N ALA A 149 -23.89 1.35 -5.29
CA ALA A 149 -23.18 2.19 -4.32
C ALA A 149 -23.98 3.39 -3.78
N SER A 150 -25.12 3.73 -4.39
CA SER A 150 -26.01 4.81 -3.96
C SER A 150 -27.21 4.32 -3.12
N ARG A 151 -27.34 3.01 -2.87
CA ARG A 151 -28.51 2.44 -2.17
C ARG A 151 -28.25 2.27 -0.68
N GLU A 152 -29.18 2.77 0.13
CA GLU A 152 -29.17 2.62 1.59
C GLU A 152 -29.54 1.21 2.06
N ALA A 153 -30.30 0.48 1.26
CA ALA A 153 -30.69 -0.90 1.52
C ALA A 153 -30.41 -1.76 0.28
N LEU A 154 -29.80 -2.92 0.51
CA LEU A 154 -29.54 -3.91 -0.52
C LEU A 154 -30.74 -4.85 -0.67
N THR A 155 -30.98 -5.35 -1.88
CA THR A 155 -31.83 -6.52 -2.07
C THR A 155 -31.18 -7.77 -1.46
N GLU A 156 -31.92 -8.86 -1.32
CA GLU A 156 -31.34 -10.10 -0.80
C GLU A 156 -30.21 -10.66 -1.67
N ASP A 157 -30.34 -10.56 -3.00
CA ASP A 157 -29.30 -10.95 -3.96
C ASP A 157 -28.03 -10.11 -3.80
N GLU A 158 -28.21 -8.79 -3.63
CA GLU A 158 -27.10 -7.85 -3.43
C GLU A 158 -26.41 -8.08 -2.09
N ALA A 159 -27.17 -8.38 -1.04
CA ALA A 159 -26.64 -8.73 0.28
C ALA A 159 -25.83 -10.03 0.23
N ARG A 160 -26.29 -11.06 -0.50
CA ARG A 160 -25.53 -12.29 -0.74
C ARG A 160 -24.21 -12.00 -1.46
N LEU A 161 -24.23 -11.19 -2.52
CA LEU A 161 -23.02 -10.80 -3.25
C LEU A 161 -22.05 -9.97 -2.40
N ALA A 162 -22.58 -9.09 -1.55
CA ALA A 162 -21.77 -8.34 -0.59
C ALA A 162 -21.07 -9.26 0.42
N GLN A 163 -21.74 -10.33 0.87
CA GLN A 163 -21.13 -11.32 1.75
C GLN A 163 -20.01 -12.09 1.05
N VAL A 164 -20.22 -12.52 -0.20
CA VAL A 164 -19.16 -13.17 -1.00
C VAL A 164 -17.98 -12.23 -1.21
N LEU A 165 -18.23 -10.93 -1.44
CA LEU A 165 -17.16 -9.93 -1.53
C LEU A 165 -16.33 -9.88 -0.24
N ILE A 166 -16.96 -9.88 0.94
CA ILE A 166 -16.25 -9.89 2.22
C ILE A 166 -15.44 -11.18 2.40
N ASP A 167 -16.01 -12.33 2.03
CA ASP A 167 -15.34 -13.61 2.13
C ASP A 167 -14.10 -13.67 1.21
N GLU A 168 -14.19 -13.14 -0.02
CA GLU A 168 -13.04 -13.02 -0.93
C GLU A 168 -11.94 -12.11 -0.36
N ILE A 169 -12.29 -11.02 0.33
CA ILE A 169 -11.31 -10.16 1.02
C ILE A 169 -10.62 -10.94 2.15
N ALA A 170 -11.37 -11.75 2.90
CA ALA A 170 -10.83 -12.56 3.99
C ALA A 170 -9.87 -13.64 3.49
N LEU A 171 -10.17 -14.25 2.33
CA LEU A 171 -9.38 -15.31 1.71
C LEU A 171 -8.21 -14.79 0.87
N ALA A 172 -8.20 -13.51 0.53
CA ALA A 172 -7.18 -12.92 -0.33
C ALA A 172 -5.77 -13.11 0.25
N PRO A 173 -4.82 -13.64 -0.54
CA PRO A 173 -3.47 -13.93 -0.06
C PRO A 173 -2.76 -12.62 0.31
N ALA A 174 -2.10 -12.62 1.47
CA ALA A 174 -1.28 -11.49 1.89
C ALA A 174 -0.04 -11.38 1.01
N GLU A 175 0.24 -10.17 0.55
CA GLU A 175 1.39 -9.86 -0.30
C GLU A 175 2.53 -9.26 0.54
N PRO A 176 3.80 -9.60 0.24
CA PRO A 176 4.97 -9.11 0.98
C PRO A 176 5.32 -7.68 0.54
N LEU A 177 4.36 -6.77 0.70
CA LEU A 177 4.43 -5.36 0.30
C LEU A 177 4.23 -4.42 1.49
N GLY A 178 4.17 -4.98 2.71
CA GLY A 178 4.24 -4.26 3.96
C GLY A 178 5.65 -4.26 4.55
N LEU A 179 5.93 -3.24 5.35
CA LEU A 179 7.07 -3.11 6.24
C LEU A 179 6.54 -2.82 7.65
N PRO A 180 6.16 -3.88 8.40
CA PRO A 180 5.73 -3.73 9.80
C PRO A 180 6.88 -3.19 10.65
N MET A 181 6.59 -2.27 11.56
CA MET A 181 7.56 -1.72 12.48
C MET A 181 7.49 -2.45 13.83
N PRO A 182 8.64 -2.73 14.47
CA PRO A 182 8.64 -3.14 15.86
C PRO A 182 8.03 -2.03 16.75
N THR A 183 7.24 -2.45 17.72
CA THR A 183 6.62 -1.61 18.74
C THR A 183 7.51 -1.45 19.99
N ASP A 184 8.33 -2.46 20.34
CA ASP A 184 9.33 -2.33 21.42
C ASP A 184 10.31 -1.21 21.05
N ALA A 185 10.44 -0.23 21.95
CA ALA A 185 11.21 0.99 21.69
C ALA A 185 12.68 0.72 21.28
N ARG A 186 13.28 -0.40 21.74
CA ARG A 186 14.67 -0.78 21.43
C ARG A 186 14.76 -1.37 20.03
N ALA A 187 13.86 -2.29 19.68
CA ALA A 187 13.78 -2.83 18.31
C ALA A 187 13.39 -1.75 17.31
N ALA A 188 12.49 -0.83 17.68
CA ALA A 188 12.10 0.31 16.87
C ALA A 188 13.27 1.28 16.62
N ARG A 189 14.17 1.48 17.60
CA ARG A 189 15.42 2.24 17.39
C ARG A 189 16.34 1.58 16.36
N VAL A 190 16.49 0.25 16.41
CA VAL A 190 17.25 -0.51 15.41
C VAL A 190 16.63 -0.34 14.03
N ALA A 191 15.32 -0.51 13.91
CA ALA A 191 14.58 -0.32 12.65
C ALA A 191 14.77 1.09 12.08
N ARG A 192 14.56 2.13 12.90
CA ARG A 192 14.75 3.53 12.48
C ARG A 192 16.19 3.84 12.04
N ALA A 193 17.19 3.28 12.71
CA ALA A 193 18.59 3.45 12.31
C ALA A 193 18.87 2.87 10.91
N VAL A 194 18.23 1.75 10.56
CA VAL A 194 18.31 1.18 9.20
C VAL A 194 17.54 2.03 8.18
N LEU A 195 16.36 2.55 8.54
CA LEU A 195 15.58 3.39 7.63
C LEU A 195 16.28 4.73 7.32
N GLY A 196 17.05 5.26 8.27
CA GLY A 196 17.88 6.45 8.06
C GLY A 196 19.11 6.23 7.17
N ASP A 197 19.51 4.97 6.95
CA ASP A 197 20.64 4.59 6.08
C ASP A 197 20.41 3.20 5.48
N LEU A 198 19.57 3.14 4.44
CA LEU A 198 19.22 1.88 3.78
C LEU A 198 20.40 1.26 3.01
N GLY A 199 21.33 2.09 2.53
CA GLY A 199 22.57 1.64 1.87
C GLY A 199 23.61 1.10 2.84
N GLY A 200 23.50 1.48 4.11
CA GLY A 200 24.38 1.05 5.19
C GLY A 200 24.50 -0.45 5.35
N GLN A 201 25.72 -0.89 5.67
CA GLN A 201 26.04 -2.29 5.95
C GLN A 201 26.24 -2.57 7.45
N THR A 202 25.83 -1.64 8.32
CA THR A 202 25.95 -1.79 9.78
C THR A 202 25.29 -3.08 10.25
N SER A 203 26.00 -3.87 11.04
CA SER A 203 25.53 -5.16 11.54
C SER A 203 24.45 -4.99 12.61
N LEU A 204 23.64 -6.04 12.80
CA LEU A 204 22.63 -6.04 13.86
C LEU A 204 23.27 -5.91 15.24
N GLU A 205 24.47 -6.47 15.43
CA GLU A 205 25.20 -6.44 16.68
C GLU A 205 25.52 -5.00 17.10
N VAL A 206 26.01 -4.19 16.17
CA VAL A 206 26.31 -2.77 16.41
C VAL A 206 25.04 -1.97 16.64
N LEU A 207 24.00 -2.19 15.83
CA LEU A 207 22.73 -1.48 15.97
C LEU A 207 22.03 -1.82 17.30
N ALA A 208 22.03 -3.10 17.69
CA ALA A 208 21.45 -3.58 18.93
C ALA A 208 22.16 -2.98 20.14
N GLN A 209 23.51 -2.95 20.12
CA GLN A 209 24.31 -2.32 21.18
C GLN A 209 23.95 -0.84 21.35
N ARG A 210 23.88 -0.08 20.24
CA ARG A 210 23.45 1.33 20.26
C ARG A 210 22.02 1.51 20.76
N ALA A 211 21.16 0.51 20.54
CA ALA A 211 19.78 0.51 21.02
C ALA A 211 19.63 0.00 22.47
N GLY A 212 20.71 -0.42 23.14
CA GLY A 212 20.69 -0.89 24.52
C GLY A 212 20.17 -2.33 24.69
N VAL A 213 20.34 -3.19 23.68
CA VAL A 213 19.97 -4.62 23.74
C VAL A 213 21.05 -5.52 23.16
N SER A 214 21.05 -6.79 23.56
CA SER A 214 21.85 -7.79 22.87
C SER A 214 21.28 -8.10 21.48
N SER A 215 22.14 -8.52 20.54
CA SER A 215 21.71 -8.97 19.21
C SER A 215 20.71 -10.13 19.28
N ARG A 216 20.86 -11.05 20.24
CA ARG A 216 19.89 -12.12 20.52
C ARG A 216 18.51 -11.57 20.85
N THR A 217 18.45 -10.56 21.71
CA THR A 217 17.17 -9.93 22.10
C THR A 217 16.55 -9.20 20.92
N ALA A 218 17.35 -8.44 20.16
CA ALA A 218 16.87 -7.77 18.96
C ALA A 218 16.30 -8.75 17.92
N ARG A 219 17.00 -9.86 17.60
CA ARG A 219 16.49 -10.88 16.67
C ARG A 219 15.13 -11.43 17.09
N ARG A 220 14.98 -11.73 18.38
CA ARG A 220 13.71 -12.25 18.93
C ARG A 220 12.58 -11.22 18.81
N LEU A 221 12.84 -9.95 19.12
CA LEU A 221 11.84 -8.88 19.03
C LEU A 221 11.40 -8.65 17.57
N PHE A 222 12.33 -8.64 16.62
CA PHE A 222 11.98 -8.50 15.20
C PHE A 222 11.03 -9.62 14.75
N VAL A 223 11.34 -10.88 15.04
CA VAL A 223 10.47 -12.00 14.64
C VAL A 223 9.12 -11.94 15.37
N ALA A 224 9.13 -11.68 16.68
CA ALA A 224 7.91 -11.66 17.48
C ALA A 224 6.94 -10.54 17.09
N GLU A 225 7.45 -9.37 16.71
CA GLU A 225 6.61 -8.19 16.48
C GLU A 225 6.36 -7.90 15.00
N THR A 226 7.27 -8.30 14.10
CA THR A 226 7.13 -8.02 12.65
C THR A 226 6.85 -9.28 11.83
N GLY A 227 6.97 -10.47 12.43
CA GLY A 227 6.91 -11.74 11.72
C GLY A 227 8.14 -12.04 10.86
N MET A 228 9.15 -11.16 10.86
CA MET A 228 10.33 -11.26 10.00
C MET A 228 11.63 -11.25 10.82
N GLY A 229 12.63 -12.02 10.39
CA GLY A 229 13.99 -11.83 10.90
C GLY A 229 14.58 -10.50 10.46
N PHE A 230 15.50 -9.92 11.22
CA PHE A 230 16.11 -8.61 10.92
C PHE A 230 16.65 -8.49 9.49
N THR A 231 17.36 -9.50 8.97
CA THR A 231 17.91 -9.47 7.61
C THR A 231 16.81 -9.40 6.56
N GLN A 232 15.74 -10.19 6.73
CA GLN A 232 14.57 -10.17 5.86
C GLN A 232 13.85 -8.82 5.95
N TRP A 233 13.66 -8.30 7.17
CA TRP A 233 13.06 -6.99 7.41
C TRP A 233 13.84 -5.86 6.73
N ARG A 234 15.18 -5.86 6.85
CA ARG A 234 16.04 -4.86 6.17
C ARG A 234 15.94 -4.98 4.65
N GLN A 235 15.88 -6.21 4.13
CA GLN A 235 15.70 -6.44 2.70
C GLN A 235 14.35 -5.93 2.21
N GLN A 236 13.30 -6.15 3.00
CA GLN A 236 11.96 -5.64 2.76
C GLN A 236 11.92 -4.10 2.76
N ALA A 237 12.62 -3.46 3.70
CA ALA A 237 12.72 -2.00 3.75
C ALA A 237 13.35 -1.42 2.47
N ARG A 238 14.40 -2.06 1.96
CA ARG A 238 15.03 -1.68 0.68
C ARG A 238 14.08 -1.88 -0.51
N LEU A 239 13.31 -2.98 -0.54
CA LEU A 239 12.33 -3.26 -1.59
C LEU A 239 11.21 -2.22 -1.63
N VAL A 240 10.64 -1.90 -0.47
CA VAL A 240 9.56 -0.91 -0.32
C VAL A 240 10.04 0.48 -0.76
N SER A 241 11.22 0.92 -0.30
CA SER A 241 11.82 2.18 -0.74
C SER A 241 12.14 2.18 -2.25
N ALA A 242 12.61 1.07 -2.79
CA ALA A 242 12.87 0.95 -4.22
C ALA A 242 11.60 1.11 -5.07
N LEU A 243 10.48 0.49 -4.68
CA LEU A 243 9.21 0.61 -5.39
C LEU A 243 8.74 2.07 -5.44
N GLU A 244 8.82 2.78 -4.32
CA GLU A 244 8.47 4.19 -4.23
C GLU A 244 9.30 5.05 -5.19
N ARG A 245 10.62 4.85 -5.18
CA ARG A 245 11.56 5.63 -6.00
C ARG A 245 11.42 5.31 -7.48
N LEU A 246 11.18 4.05 -7.83
CA LEU A 246 10.88 3.62 -9.20
C LEU A 246 9.57 4.22 -9.71
N ALA A 247 8.51 4.25 -8.88
CA ALA A 247 7.24 4.87 -9.24
C ALA A 247 7.37 6.38 -9.44
N ASN A 248 8.28 7.03 -8.71
CA ASN A 248 8.62 8.44 -8.88
C ASN A 248 9.60 8.69 -10.05
N GLY A 249 9.93 7.67 -10.84
CA GLY A 249 10.74 7.79 -12.06
C GLY A 249 12.25 7.90 -11.82
N GLU A 250 12.74 7.59 -10.63
CA GLU A 250 14.17 7.65 -10.35
C GLU A 250 14.94 6.56 -11.12
N PRO A 251 16.11 6.87 -11.71
CA PRO A 251 16.88 5.90 -12.48
C PRO A 251 17.32 4.70 -11.64
N VAL A 252 17.21 3.50 -12.21
CA VAL A 252 17.57 2.21 -11.57
C VAL A 252 19.00 2.23 -11.00
N GLY A 253 19.95 2.85 -11.70
CA GLY A 253 21.34 2.97 -11.22
C GLY A 253 21.45 3.77 -9.92
N ALA A 254 20.82 4.95 -9.86
CA ALA A 254 20.82 5.79 -8.66
C ALA A 254 20.15 5.08 -7.47
N ILE A 255 19.08 4.33 -7.72
CA ILE A 255 18.40 3.52 -6.70
C ILE A 255 19.33 2.40 -6.20
N ALA A 256 20.01 1.69 -7.10
CA ALA A 256 20.94 0.62 -6.72
C ALA A 256 22.06 1.13 -5.82
N ASP A 257 22.71 2.24 -6.21
CA ASP A 257 23.85 2.81 -5.49
C ASP A 257 23.46 3.25 -4.07
N SER A 258 22.36 4.01 -3.96
CA SER A 258 21.86 4.52 -2.67
C SER A 258 21.30 3.43 -1.74
N LEU A 259 20.83 2.30 -2.28
CA LEU A 259 20.45 1.13 -1.48
C LEU A 259 21.64 0.19 -1.18
N GLY A 260 22.86 0.60 -1.56
CA GLY A 260 24.10 -0.10 -1.22
C GLY A 260 24.36 -1.36 -2.06
N TYR A 261 23.79 -1.44 -3.27
CA TYR A 261 24.13 -2.51 -4.22
C TYR A 261 25.39 -2.14 -5.00
N SER A 262 26.30 -3.09 -5.15
CA SER A 262 27.55 -2.88 -5.89
C SER A 262 27.36 -2.70 -7.41
N THR A 263 26.24 -3.17 -7.96
CA THR A 263 25.88 -2.98 -9.37
C THR A 263 24.37 -2.86 -9.54
N PRO A 264 23.87 -2.17 -10.58
CA PRO A 264 22.45 -2.17 -10.94
C PRO A 264 21.88 -3.57 -11.19
N SER A 265 22.70 -4.49 -11.71
CA SER A 265 22.30 -5.88 -11.96
C SER A 265 21.95 -6.63 -10.68
N ASN A 266 22.69 -6.40 -9.59
CA ASN A 266 22.39 -6.99 -8.28
C ASN A 266 21.05 -6.51 -7.73
N PHE A 267 20.76 -5.22 -7.90
CA PHE A 267 19.46 -4.65 -7.57
C PHE A 267 18.32 -5.24 -8.42
N ILE A 268 18.51 -5.36 -9.74
CA ILE A 268 17.49 -5.93 -10.64
C ILE A 268 17.21 -7.40 -10.30
N ALA A 269 18.25 -8.19 -9.99
CA ALA A 269 18.10 -9.58 -9.59
C ALA A 269 17.31 -9.71 -8.28
N MET A 270 17.60 -8.84 -7.32
CA MET A 270 16.88 -8.75 -6.06
C MET A 270 15.41 -8.38 -6.26
N PHE A 271 15.12 -7.38 -7.10
CA PHE A 271 13.76 -6.97 -7.43
C PHE A 271 12.98 -8.09 -8.14
N ARG A 272 13.60 -8.76 -9.12
CA ARG A 272 13.02 -9.92 -9.81
C ARG A 272 12.68 -11.06 -8.87
N ARG A 273 13.53 -11.33 -7.89
CA ARG A 273 13.25 -12.37 -6.89
C ARG A 273 12.02 -12.04 -6.04
N ALA A 274 11.78 -10.76 -5.77
CA ALA A 274 10.64 -10.32 -4.96
C ALA A 274 9.33 -10.24 -5.77
N PHE A 275 9.39 -9.78 -7.02
CA PHE A 275 8.20 -9.44 -7.82
C PHE A 275 8.02 -10.27 -9.10
N GLY A 276 8.89 -11.24 -9.37
CA GLY A 276 8.88 -12.07 -10.57
C GLY A 276 9.40 -11.38 -11.84
N GLU A 277 9.44 -10.05 -11.89
CA GLU A 277 9.82 -9.27 -13.08
C GLU A 277 10.88 -8.19 -12.79
N SER A 278 11.54 -7.66 -13.83
CA SER A 278 12.44 -6.49 -13.66
C SER A 278 11.66 -5.20 -13.43
N PRO A 279 12.26 -4.20 -12.74
CA PRO A 279 11.63 -2.90 -12.50
C PRO A 279 10.94 -2.27 -13.72
N GLY A 280 11.66 -2.15 -14.84
CA GLY A 280 11.09 -1.53 -16.04
C GLY A 280 9.96 -2.34 -16.69
N ARG A 281 9.88 -3.65 -16.49
CA ARG A 281 8.77 -4.48 -17.01
C ARG A 281 7.55 -4.37 -16.09
N TYR A 282 7.81 -4.44 -14.79
CA TYR A 282 6.83 -4.27 -13.72
C TYR A 282 6.03 -2.98 -13.88
N PHE A 283 6.70 -1.85 -14.17
CA PHE A 283 6.02 -0.57 -14.38
C PHE A 283 5.54 -0.32 -15.83
N ARG A 284 5.96 -1.11 -16.84
CA ARG A 284 5.48 -0.99 -18.24
C ARG A 284 4.24 -1.83 -18.55
N GLN A 285 4.10 -3.02 -17.95
CA GLN A 285 2.88 -3.85 -18.11
C GLN A 285 1.62 -3.21 -17.47
N VAL A 286 1.83 -2.13 -16.74
CA VAL A 286 0.85 -1.44 -15.91
C VAL A 286 0.36 -0.13 -16.54
N GLY A 287 0.84 0.20 -17.76
CA GLY A 287 0.23 1.24 -18.59
C GLY A 287 -1.02 0.72 -19.32
N PRO A 288 -2.00 1.58 -19.68
CA PRO A 288 -3.07 1.16 -20.55
C PRO A 288 -2.46 0.61 -21.83
N ARG A 289 -2.91 -0.57 -22.28
CA ARG A 289 -2.75 -0.94 -23.68
C ARG A 289 -3.56 0.08 -24.47
N THR A 290 -2.95 1.17 -24.89
CA THR A 290 -3.43 1.88 -26.07
C THR A 290 -3.35 0.86 -27.19
N ALA A 291 -4.51 0.43 -27.69
CA ALA A 291 -4.56 -0.26 -28.96
C ALA A 291 -3.82 0.63 -29.99
N PRO A 292 -3.08 0.05 -30.94
CA PRO A 292 -2.57 0.84 -32.06
C PRO A 292 -3.76 1.52 -32.74
N ASP A 293 -3.64 2.82 -33.01
CA ASP A 293 -4.56 3.53 -33.89
C ASP A 293 -4.57 2.81 -35.23
N GLU A 294 -5.66 2.09 -35.53
CA GLU A 294 -6.03 1.74 -36.90
C GLU A 294 -6.56 3.01 -37.58
N GLN A 295 -5.66 3.93 -37.90
CA GLN A 295 -5.86 4.97 -38.91
C GLN A 295 -4.63 5.04 -39.79
N ASP A 296 -4.53 4.06 -40.68
CA ASP A 296 -3.93 4.18 -42.02
C ASP A 296 -4.43 3.02 -42.88
N ALA A 297 -5.69 3.13 -43.32
CA ALA A 297 -6.26 2.34 -44.40
C ALA A 297 -7.46 3.08 -45.00
N ALA A 298 -7.17 4.14 -45.77
CA ALA A 298 -7.93 4.57 -46.95
C ALA A 298 -7.08 5.55 -47.76
#